data_AF-A0A6L8SXU8-F1
#
_entry.id   AF-A0A6L8SXU8-F1
#
_cell.length_a   1.000
_cell.length_b   1.000
_cell.length_c   1.000
_cell.angle_alpha   90.00
_cell.angle_beta   90.00
_cell.angle_gamma   90.00
#
_symmetry.space_group_name_H-M   'P 1'
#
loop_
_entity.id
_entity.type
_entity.pdbx_description
1 polymer ?
#
loop_
_entity_poly.entity_id
_entity_poly.type
_entity_poly.pdbx_seq_one_letter_code
_entity_poly.pdbx_strand_id
1 'polypeptide(L)'
;MKLRKATLIDYGVPPDDIPTLQSHLRNLSESDKYNLLQVSIKYAPGIESQIYDSIVNSIGYRTMEKIRTVPATENDFYGYKRKVMAEYYHLAKLIGRL
;
A
#
# COMPACT_ATOMS: atom_id res chain seq x y z
N MET A 1 17.55 -3.85 -2.07
CA MET A 1 16.56 -4.95 -1.94
C MET A 1 15.70 -5.04 -3.19
N LYS A 2 15.46 -6.23 -3.77
CA LYS A 2 14.53 -6.40 -4.91
C LYS A 2 13.08 -6.31 -4.38
N LEU A 3 12.33 -5.32 -4.85
CA LEU A 3 10.94 -4.99 -4.45
C LEU A 3 10.01 -6.22 -4.35
N ARG A 4 10.21 -7.22 -5.21
CA ARG A 4 9.44 -8.47 -5.25
C ARG A 4 9.50 -9.31 -3.96
N LYS A 5 10.61 -9.28 -3.23
CA LYS A 5 10.82 -10.11 -2.03
C LYS A 5 10.74 -9.33 -0.71
N ALA A 6 10.72 -8.01 -0.80
CA ALA A 6 10.68 -7.12 0.35
C ALA A 6 9.40 -7.30 1.16
N THR A 7 9.54 -7.56 2.45
CA THR A 7 8.47 -7.56 3.45
C THR A 7 8.27 -6.16 4.04
N LEU A 8 7.24 -5.98 4.86
CA LEU A 8 7.05 -4.71 5.60
C LEU A 8 8.19 -4.45 6.60
N ILE A 9 8.72 -5.52 7.21
CA ILE A 9 9.86 -5.46 8.14
C ILE A 9 11.11 -4.95 7.42
N ASP A 10 11.35 -5.42 6.19
CA ASP A 10 12.49 -4.96 5.40
C ASP A 10 12.38 -3.47 4.99
N TYR A 11 11.18 -2.90 5.05
CA TYR A 11 10.92 -1.48 4.85
C TYR A 11 10.84 -0.69 6.17
N GLY A 12 11.19 -1.31 7.30
CA GLY A 12 11.26 -0.65 8.61
C GLY A 12 9.92 -0.53 9.34
N VAL A 13 8.91 -1.34 9.00
CA VAL A 13 7.68 -1.46 9.80
C VAL A 13 7.91 -2.51 10.89
N PRO A 14 7.88 -2.16 12.18
CA PRO A 14 8.02 -3.13 13.27
C PRO A 14 6.92 -4.21 13.20
N PRO A 15 7.23 -5.48 13.47
CA PRO A 15 6.23 -6.56 13.46
C PRO A 15 4.99 -6.27 14.32
N ASP A 16 5.20 -5.64 15.48
CA ASP A 16 4.14 -5.30 16.45
C ASP A 16 3.18 -4.22 15.93
N ASP A 17 3.63 -3.39 14.99
CA ASP A 17 2.83 -2.31 14.39
C ASP A 17 2.04 -2.78 13.16
N ILE A 18 2.37 -3.95 12.60
CA ILE A 18 1.70 -4.47 11.39
C ILE A 18 0.19 -4.66 11.60
N PRO A 19 -0.30 -5.27 12.71
CA PRO A 19 -1.74 -5.38 12.95
C PRO A 19 -2.45 -4.02 13.03
N THR A 20 -1.83 -3.05 13.71
CA THR A 20 -2.34 -1.67 13.85
C THR A 20 -2.43 -0.99 12.49
N LEU A 21 -1.37 -1.07 11.68
CA LEU A 21 -1.35 -0.55 10.32
C LEU A 21 -2.46 -1.18 9.46
N GLN A 22 -2.62 -2.50 9.51
CA GLN A 22 -3.65 -3.20 8.74
C GLN A 22 -5.07 -2.80 9.16
N SER A 23 -5.30 -2.62 10.46
CA SER A 23 -6.58 -2.15 11.00
C SER A 23 -6.89 -0.72 10.53
N HIS A 24 -5.89 0.16 10.59
CA HIS A 24 -6.01 1.54 10.14
C HIS A 24 -6.30 1.66 8.64
N LEU A 25 -5.58 0.90 7.80
CA LEU A 25 -5.79 0.90 6.34
C LEU A 25 -7.20 0.43 5.92
N ARG A 26 -7.88 -0.38 6.73
CA ARG A 26 -9.28 -0.80 6.48
C ARG A 26 -10.29 0.29 6.83
N ASN A 27 -9.91 1.28 7.63
CA ASN A 27 -10.79 2.28 8.22
C ASN A 27 -10.27 3.71 8.00
N LEU A 28 -9.68 3.97 6.83
CA LEU A 28 -9.09 5.27 6.51
C LEU A 28 -10.14 6.38 6.48
N SER A 29 -9.84 7.48 7.16
CA SER A 29 -10.54 8.76 6.97
C SER A 29 -10.32 9.30 5.56
N GLU A 30 -11.16 10.23 5.10
CA GLU A 30 -10.98 10.86 3.77
C GLU A 30 -9.62 11.57 3.64
N SER A 31 -9.13 12.23 4.70
CA SER A 31 -7.78 12.82 4.70
C SER A 31 -6.69 11.76 4.57
N ASP A 32 -6.87 10.60 5.21
CA ASP A 32 -5.90 9.51 5.16
C ASP A 32 -5.91 8.78 3.82
N LYS A 33 -7.07 8.68 3.16
CA LYS A 33 -7.19 8.22 1.78
C LYS A 33 -6.43 9.13 0.82
N TYR A 34 -6.56 10.45 0.97
CA TYR A 34 -5.78 11.40 0.16
C TYR A 34 -4.27 11.22 0.37
N ASN A 35 -3.82 11.08 1.62
CA ASN A 35 -2.42 10.80 1.92
C ASN A 35 -1.94 9.48 1.29
N LEU A 36 -2.72 8.41 1.41
CA LEU A 36 -2.42 7.12 0.78
C LEU A 36 -2.33 7.24 -0.75
N LEU A 37 -3.20 8.02 -1.37
CA LEU A 37 -3.14 8.27 -2.81
C LEU A 37 -1.84 8.99 -3.20
N GLN A 38 -1.44 10.02 -2.46
CA GLN A 38 -0.15 10.72 -2.71
C GLN A 38 1.06 9.77 -2.56
N VAL A 39 1.05 8.91 -1.54
CA VAL A 39 2.08 7.87 -1.37
C VAL A 39 2.06 6.88 -2.53
N SER A 40 0.88 6.48 -3.00
CA SER A 40 0.72 5.56 -4.13
C SER A 40 1.28 6.14 -5.42
N ILE A 41 0.98 7.42 -5.72
CA ILE A 41 1.51 8.16 -6.88
C ILE A 41 3.04 8.17 -6.85
N LYS A 42 3.64 8.44 -5.68
CA LYS A 42 5.10 8.55 -5.53
C LYS A 42 5.81 7.20 -5.66
N TYR A 43 5.26 6.14 -5.08
CA TYR A 43 5.99 4.88 -4.89
C TYR A 43 5.53 3.72 -5.77
N ALA A 44 4.43 3.86 -6.48
CA ALA A 44 3.92 2.89 -7.46
C ALA A 44 3.54 3.55 -8.81
N PRO A 45 4.42 4.36 -9.42
CA PRO A 45 4.09 5.08 -10.64
C PRO A 45 3.75 4.12 -11.79
N GLY A 46 2.66 4.42 -12.49
CA GLY A 46 2.09 3.60 -13.58
C GLY A 46 1.04 2.58 -13.12
N ILE A 47 0.95 2.30 -11.80
CA ILE A 47 -0.08 1.43 -11.21
C ILE A 47 -0.69 2.02 -9.92
N GLU A 48 -0.49 3.32 -9.68
CA GLU A 48 -0.83 3.98 -8.42
C GLU A 48 -2.31 3.84 -8.06
N SER A 49 -3.21 3.97 -9.05
CA SER A 49 -4.65 3.85 -8.84
C SER A 49 -5.04 2.42 -8.43
N GLN A 50 -4.40 1.41 -9.02
CA GLN A 50 -4.63 0.00 -8.74
C GLN A 50 -4.11 -0.36 -7.34
N ILE A 51 -2.96 0.18 -6.94
CA ILE A 51 -2.40 -0.06 -5.60
C ILE A 51 -3.24 0.64 -4.53
N TYR A 52 -3.63 1.90 -4.76
CA TYR A 52 -4.54 2.63 -3.88
C TYR A 52 -5.85 1.86 -3.67
N ASP A 53 -6.53 1.49 -4.76
CA ASP A 53 -7.80 0.76 -4.69
C ASP A 53 -7.65 -0.62 -4.03
N SER A 54 -6.52 -1.30 -4.25
CA SER A 54 -6.21 -2.58 -3.63
C SER A 54 -6.07 -2.50 -2.12
N ILE A 55 -5.56 -1.39 -1.61
CA ILE A 55 -5.40 -1.14 -0.18
C ILE A 55 -6.73 -0.72 0.42
N VAL A 56 -7.37 0.30 -0.15
CA VAL A 56 -8.64 0.87 0.38
C VAL A 56 -9.77 -0.16 0.34
N ASN A 57 -9.92 -0.90 -0.75
CA ASN A 57 -11.02 -1.85 -0.92
C ASN A 57 -10.63 -3.29 -0.55
N SER A 58 -9.41 -3.51 -0.05
CA SER A 58 -8.90 -4.85 0.29
C SER A 58 -9.00 -5.89 -0.84
N ILE A 59 -8.89 -5.46 -2.11
CA ILE A 59 -8.96 -6.33 -3.29
C ILE A 59 -7.57 -6.79 -3.76
N GLY A 60 -7.44 -8.05 -4.17
CA GLY A 60 -6.20 -8.64 -4.70
C GLY A 60 -5.99 -8.40 -6.19
N TYR A 61 -4.81 -8.81 -6.71
CA TYR A 61 -4.43 -8.64 -8.12
C TYR A 61 -5.46 -9.22 -9.09
N ARG A 62 -5.86 -10.48 -8.89
CA ARG A 62 -6.81 -11.18 -9.79
C ARG A 62 -8.20 -10.56 -9.80
N THR A 63 -8.63 -9.97 -8.68
CA THR A 63 -9.89 -9.23 -8.62
C THR A 63 -9.74 -7.89 -9.33
N MET A 64 -8.62 -7.20 -9.12
CA MET A 64 -8.32 -5.93 -9.79
C MET A 64 -8.29 -6.08 -11.31
N GLU A 65 -7.65 -7.13 -11.82
CA GLU A 65 -7.52 -7.42 -13.26
C GLU A 65 -8.87 -7.62 -13.95
N LYS A 66 -9.90 -8.08 -13.22
CA LYS A 66 -11.28 -8.18 -13.72
C LYS A 66 -12.01 -6.83 -13.77
N ILE A 67 -11.56 -5.86 -12.97
CA ILE A 67 -12.17 -4.53 -12.87
C ILE A 67 -11.52 -3.56 -13.86
N ARG A 68 -10.18 -3.61 -13.99
CA ARG A 68 -9.39 -2.77 -14.88
C ARG A 68 -8.03 -3.39 -15.18
N THR A 69 -7.42 -2.98 -16.29
CA THR A 69 -6.07 -3.40 -16.68
C THR A 69 -5.04 -3.06 -15.60
N VAL A 70 -4.20 -4.03 -15.25
CA VAL A 70 -3.04 -3.86 -14.36
C VAL A 70 -1.77 -4.02 -15.19
N PRO A 71 -1.04 -2.93 -15.49
CA PRO A 71 0.18 -2.99 -16.31
C PRO A 71 1.40 -3.46 -15.49
N ALA A 72 1.26 -4.52 -14.70
CA ALA A 72 2.31 -5.10 -13.88
C ALA A 72 2.04 -6.59 -13.64
N THR A 73 3.09 -7.37 -13.35
CA THR A 73 2.90 -8.76 -12.92
C THR A 73 2.28 -8.83 -11.53
N GLU A 74 1.62 -9.94 -11.18
CA GLU A 74 1.08 -10.17 -9.84
C GLU A 74 2.15 -9.98 -8.73
N ASN A 75 3.38 -10.43 -8.99
CA ASN A 75 4.49 -10.24 -8.06
C ASN A 75 4.90 -8.78 -7.88
N ASP A 76 4.95 -8.02 -8.98
CA ASP A 76 5.30 -6.60 -8.94
C ASP A 76 4.19 -5.82 -8.24
N PHE A 77 2.93 -6.12 -8.53
CA PHE A 77 1.75 -5.55 -7.87
C PHE A 77 1.84 -5.70 -6.34
N TYR A 78 2.09 -6.92 -5.84
CA TYR A 78 2.21 -7.13 -4.39
C TYR A 78 3.48 -6.51 -3.80
N GLY A 79 4.56 -6.39 -4.57
CA GLY A 79 5.76 -5.66 -4.16
C GLY A 79 5.50 -4.16 -3.99
N TYR A 80 4.79 -3.55 -4.94
CA TYR A 80 4.39 -2.14 -4.87
C TYR A 80 3.38 -1.91 -3.74
N LYS A 81 2.43 -2.83 -3.56
CA LYS A 81 1.48 -2.78 -2.45
C LYS A 81 2.20 -2.72 -1.10
N ARG A 82 3.15 -3.61 -0.85
CA ARG A 82 3.94 -3.62 0.40
C ARG A 82 4.77 -2.35 0.56
N LYS A 83 5.37 -1.86 -0.52
CA LYS A 83 6.14 -0.61 -0.48
C LYS A 83 5.26 0.59 -0.13
N VAL A 84 4.11 0.75 -0.79
CA VAL A 84 3.15 1.83 -0.49
C VAL A 84 2.63 1.73 0.94
N MET A 85 2.30 0.53 1.42
CA MET A 85 1.87 0.33 2.81
C MET A 85 2.94 0.76 3.82
N ALA A 86 4.21 0.44 3.57
CA ALA A 86 5.31 0.83 4.47
C ALA A 86 5.60 2.33 4.43
N GLU A 87 5.60 2.95 3.25
CA GLU A 87 5.80 4.40 3.12
C GLU A 87 4.63 5.19 3.72
N TYR A 88 3.40 4.68 3.59
CA TYR A 88 2.24 5.24 4.27
C TYR A 88 2.35 5.10 5.79
N TYR A 89 2.84 3.95 6.30
CA TYR A 89 3.11 3.78 7.73
C TYR A 89 4.05 4.87 8.26
N HIS A 90 5.18 5.11 7.59
CA HIS A 90 6.15 6.13 8.00
C HIS A 90 5.54 7.53 8.02
N LEU A 91 4.76 7.85 6.99
CA LEU A 91 4.00 9.10 6.95
C LEU A 91 3.01 9.18 8.12
N ALA A 92 2.20 8.15 8.33
CA ALA A 92 1.16 8.11 9.35
C ALA A 92 1.74 8.23 10.78
N LYS A 93 2.89 7.60 11.07
CA LYS A 93 3.63 7.81 12.33
C LYS A 93 4.07 9.27 12.48
N LEU A 94 4.64 9.85 11.42
CA LEU A 94 5.12 11.24 11.44
C LEU A 94 3.99 12.24 11.73
N ILE A 95 2.79 12.00 11.19
CA ILE A 95 1.63 12.88 11.36
C ILE A 95 0.70 12.48 12.53
N GLY A 96 1.13 11.55 13.39
CA GLY A 96 0.39 11.15 14.60
C GLY A 96 -0.92 10.39 14.35
N ARG A 97 -1.01 9.65 13.24
CA ARG A 97 -2.16 8.80 12.89
C ARG A 97 -1.99 7.33 13.32
N LEU A 98 -0.75 6.93 13.62
CA LEU A 98 -0.35 5.59 14.06
C LEU A 98 0.63 5.67 15.24
#